data_AF-A0A067BJL4-F1
#
_entry.id   AF-A0A067BJL4-F1
#
_cell.length_a   1.000
_cell.length_b   1.000
_cell.length_c   1.000
_cell.angle_alpha   90.00
_cell.angle_beta   90.00
_cell.angle_gamma   90.00
#
_symmetry.space_group_name_H-M   'P 1'
#
loop_
_entity.id
_entity.type
_entity.pdbx_description
1 polymer ?
#
loop_
_entity_poly.entity_id
_entity_poly.type
_entity_poly.pdbx_seq_one_letter_code
_entity_poly.pdbx_strand_id
1 'polypeptide(L)'
;MNVLDPIIDVAPITNVQPTYSKGPRYGPTHVDYAANHHYRVDSADVDTVTIADEDGCPEVPCREVLDFENGKCTYTQLPRGTLCPGQSCDNGGPCDADENDYCDGDGTCLNGYKDQTTVCRRARNLCDAAEHCSGDNSQCPDDEFAPSSKVCTKMGKSTDGPCDAPDYCDGRGRCVDKFQSNRHVCRHAVDVCDEAETCTGVSGDCPSNSFARKGIECTSIGKSSGGACDDVDRCDGYGKCIDHFKGTKHLCRREVDVCDEPEYCSGECGVCPDDVAAPMGKVCTQIGKSSGGKCDGVDVCDGHGGCIETFLGSDVVCRQASDICDVPEYCTSYNGKCPHDTFAPRTTECTSIGASSDHACDGVDYCDGSGKCVDTIAKDTLCHAAEDLCDTSRFCNGVHAWCPHNNEDAHYGDDYASAFAYKARQCSAKATQKFVSVYDAPGGQAALLLVAVAMVGAVAAIVAVSVSKKDGPSVISMEDGYVPLTQDMH
;
A
#
# COMPACT_ATOMS: atom_id res chain seq x y z
N MET A 1 -35.10 30.33 -40.72
CA MET A 1 -35.39 31.33 -41.78
C MET A 1 -36.74 30.98 -42.39
N ASN A 2 -37.51 31.99 -42.81
CA ASN A 2 -38.95 31.90 -43.07
C ASN A 2 -39.28 31.25 -44.44
N VAL A 3 -40.44 30.57 -44.53
CA VAL A 3 -41.62 30.79 -45.43
C VAL A 3 -42.69 29.79 -44.90
N LEU A 4 -43.71 30.19 -44.12
CA LEU A 4 -45.03 30.75 -44.50
C LEU A 4 -45.93 29.81 -45.33
N ASP A 5 -46.93 29.22 -44.65
CA ASP A 5 -48.19 28.72 -45.23
C ASP A 5 -49.36 29.66 -44.85
N PRO A 6 -50.46 29.71 -45.62
CA PRO A 6 -51.44 30.80 -45.54
C PRO A 6 -52.53 30.64 -44.46
N ILE A 7 -52.97 31.79 -43.95
CA ILE A 7 -54.06 31.95 -42.98
C ILE A 7 -55.42 31.88 -43.68
N ILE A 8 -56.38 31.16 -43.09
CA ILE A 8 -57.81 31.34 -43.36
C ILE A 8 -58.43 31.94 -42.09
N ASP A 9 -58.93 33.17 -42.19
CA ASP A 9 -59.66 33.87 -41.13
C ASP A 9 -61.04 33.25 -40.91
N VAL A 10 -61.39 33.01 -39.64
CA VAL A 10 -62.78 32.83 -39.20
C VAL A 10 -63.02 33.73 -37.99
N ALA A 11 -64.07 34.55 -38.07
CA ALA A 11 -64.33 35.68 -37.18
C ALA A 11 -64.62 35.28 -35.71
N PRO A 12 -64.33 36.17 -34.73
CA PRO A 12 -64.59 35.92 -33.33
C PRO A 12 -66.09 35.96 -33.02
N ILE A 13 -66.66 34.82 -32.61
CA ILE A 13 -68.01 34.75 -32.07
C ILE A 13 -67.95 35.17 -30.60
N THR A 14 -68.65 36.24 -30.26
CA THR A 14 -68.71 36.82 -28.92
C THR A 14 -69.35 35.85 -27.91
N ASN A 15 -68.68 35.66 -26.78
CA ASN A 15 -69.21 34.96 -25.60
C ASN A 15 -70.45 35.69 -25.05
N VAL A 16 -71.64 35.10 -25.22
CA VAL A 16 -72.85 35.47 -24.48
C VAL A 16 -73.12 34.35 -23.48
N GLN A 17 -72.92 34.63 -22.20
CA GLN A 17 -73.29 33.70 -21.13
C GLN A 17 -74.82 33.67 -20.96
N PRO A 18 -75.48 32.51 -20.99
CA PRO A 18 -76.79 32.35 -20.37
C PRO A 18 -76.55 32.21 -18.85
N THR A 19 -76.93 33.24 -18.09
CA THR A 19 -76.98 33.14 -16.63
C THR A 19 -78.06 32.14 -16.23
N TYR A 20 -77.66 30.98 -15.70
CA TYR A 20 -78.59 30.02 -15.09
C TYR A 20 -79.21 30.60 -13.82
N SER A 21 -80.38 31.24 -13.95
CA SER A 21 -81.25 31.56 -12.82
C SER A 21 -81.91 30.28 -12.31
N LYS A 22 -81.66 29.93 -11.05
CA LYS A 22 -82.31 28.79 -10.38
C LYS A 22 -83.83 29.01 -10.32
N GLY A 23 -84.58 28.23 -11.10
CA GLY A 23 -86.01 27.99 -10.86
C GLY A 23 -86.21 27.10 -9.62
N PRO A 24 -87.35 27.20 -8.92
CA PRO A 24 -87.60 26.43 -7.70
C PRO A 24 -87.83 24.94 -8.01
N ARG A 25 -87.31 24.07 -7.13
CA ARG A 25 -87.65 22.64 -7.14
C ARG A 25 -89.12 22.47 -6.75
N TYR A 26 -89.96 22.12 -7.73
CA TYR A 26 -91.25 21.50 -7.48
C TYR A 26 -91.07 19.98 -7.60
N GLY A 27 -90.82 19.32 -6.48
CA GLY A 27 -91.08 17.89 -6.39
C GLY A 27 -92.57 17.71 -6.10
N PRO A 28 -93.28 16.79 -6.78
CA PRO A 28 -94.60 16.38 -6.32
C PRO A 28 -94.39 15.65 -4.99
N THR A 29 -94.81 16.29 -3.91
CA THR A 29 -94.94 15.66 -2.59
C THR A 29 -95.82 14.42 -2.73
N HIS A 30 -95.36 13.28 -2.20
CA HIS A 30 -96.22 12.14 -1.93
C HIS A 30 -97.37 12.64 -1.03
N VAL A 31 -98.60 12.68 -1.55
CA VAL A 31 -99.78 13.02 -0.76
C VAL A 31 -100.49 11.71 -0.43
N ASP A 32 -100.36 11.27 0.82
CA ASP A 32 -101.20 10.21 1.37
C ASP A 32 -102.67 10.66 1.32
N TYR A 33 -103.43 10.18 0.34
CA TYR A 33 -104.86 10.45 0.27
C TYR A 33 -105.66 9.48 1.12
N ALA A 34 -105.56 9.65 2.44
CA ALA A 34 -106.38 8.95 3.40
C ALA A 34 -107.85 9.42 3.34
N ALA A 35 -108.73 8.50 2.96
CA ALA A 35 -110.15 8.38 3.31
C ALA A 35 -111.14 9.56 3.08
N ASN A 36 -112.32 9.19 2.56
CA ASN A 36 -113.56 9.98 2.42
C ASN A 36 -113.53 11.14 1.40
N HIS A 37 -114.17 10.94 0.25
CA HIS A 37 -115.60 11.26 0.15
C HIS A 37 -116.30 10.59 -1.05
N HIS A 38 -117.56 10.21 -0.83
CA HIS A 38 -118.58 9.83 -1.83
C HIS A 38 -118.28 8.68 -2.81
N TYR A 39 -118.64 7.47 -2.34
CA TYR A 39 -119.31 6.47 -3.17
C TYR A 39 -120.39 7.15 -4.04
N ARG A 40 -120.24 7.09 -5.37
CA ARG A 40 -121.29 7.37 -6.34
C ARG A 40 -121.66 6.03 -6.96
N VAL A 41 -122.83 5.51 -6.61
CA VAL A 41 -123.46 4.37 -7.30
C VAL A 41 -124.50 4.94 -8.26
N ASP A 42 -124.88 4.14 -9.25
CA ASP A 42 -126.02 4.37 -10.16
C ASP A 42 -125.82 5.45 -11.24
N SER A 43 -124.93 5.14 -12.19
CA SER A 43 -125.33 5.14 -13.60
C SER A 43 -124.79 3.86 -14.25
N ALA A 44 -125.61 3.16 -15.03
CA ALA A 44 -125.16 2.06 -15.86
C ALA A 44 -124.68 2.65 -17.19
N ASP A 45 -123.48 3.24 -17.14
CA ASP A 45 -122.91 3.91 -18.30
C ASP A 45 -122.43 2.87 -19.32
N VAL A 46 -123.24 2.68 -20.36
CA VAL A 46 -122.82 2.02 -21.61
C VAL A 46 -121.90 3.00 -22.33
N ASP A 47 -120.66 3.07 -21.87
CA ASP A 47 -119.69 4.12 -22.23
C ASP A 47 -119.39 4.19 -23.74
N THR A 48 -119.38 3.05 -24.40
CA THR A 48 -119.01 2.94 -25.82
C THR A 48 -119.82 1.89 -26.54
N VAL A 49 -120.16 2.18 -27.79
CA VAL A 49 -120.80 1.25 -28.72
C VAL A 49 -119.96 1.19 -30.00
N THR A 50 -119.39 0.03 -30.32
CA THR A 50 -118.62 -0.21 -31.55
C THR A 50 -119.43 -1.03 -32.55
N ILE A 51 -119.01 -1.01 -33.81
CA ILE A 51 -119.56 -1.89 -34.85
C ILE A 51 -118.73 -3.18 -34.80
N ALA A 52 -119.40 -4.33 -34.77
CA ALA A 52 -118.75 -5.63 -34.88
C ALA A 52 -118.32 -5.91 -36.33
N ASP A 53 -117.20 -6.60 -36.49
CA ASP A 53 -116.72 -7.09 -37.78
C ASP A 53 -117.12 -8.57 -38.00
N GLU A 54 -116.53 -9.23 -39.00
CA GLU A 54 -116.81 -10.66 -39.26
C GLU A 54 -116.13 -11.60 -38.25
N ASP A 55 -115.18 -11.11 -37.45
CA ASP A 55 -114.43 -11.88 -36.44
C ASP A 55 -115.01 -11.71 -35.02
N GLY A 56 -115.74 -10.61 -34.73
CA GLY A 56 -116.62 -10.49 -33.58
C GLY A 56 -116.73 -9.08 -32.99
N CYS A 57 -116.90 -9.00 -31.67
CA CYS A 57 -116.72 -7.74 -30.94
C CYS A 57 -115.23 -7.45 -30.81
N PRO A 58 -114.73 -6.29 -31.24
CA PRO A 58 -113.32 -5.95 -31.06
C PRO A 58 -112.99 -5.88 -29.56
N GLU A 59 -111.78 -6.31 -29.20
CA GLU A 59 -111.24 -6.03 -27.87
C GLU A 59 -111.08 -4.52 -27.70
N VAL A 60 -111.64 -3.98 -26.62
CA VAL A 60 -111.49 -2.56 -26.24
C VAL A 60 -110.79 -2.53 -24.89
N PRO A 61 -109.61 -1.88 -24.77
CA PRO A 61 -108.85 -1.86 -23.53
C PRO A 61 -109.69 -1.37 -22.35
N CYS A 62 -109.51 -2.00 -21.20
CA CYS A 62 -110.23 -1.68 -19.96
C CYS A 62 -111.77 -1.78 -20.02
N ARG A 63 -112.29 -2.59 -20.94
CA ARG A 63 -113.73 -2.82 -21.09
C ARG A 63 -114.04 -4.29 -21.34
N GLU A 64 -115.17 -4.75 -20.85
CA GLU A 64 -115.73 -6.06 -21.17
C GLU A 64 -117.03 -5.93 -21.95
N VAL A 65 -117.31 -6.91 -22.83
CA VAL A 65 -118.53 -6.92 -23.65
C VAL A 65 -119.73 -7.20 -22.76
N LEU A 66 -120.67 -6.26 -22.71
CA LEU A 66 -121.90 -6.35 -21.93
C LEU A 66 -123.01 -7.07 -22.72
N ASP A 67 -123.19 -6.69 -23.99
CA ASP A 67 -124.20 -7.27 -24.89
C ASP A 67 -123.87 -7.03 -26.37
N PHE A 68 -124.43 -7.85 -27.26
CA PHE A 68 -124.29 -7.81 -28.71
C PHE A 68 -125.67 -7.72 -29.39
N GLU A 69 -126.03 -6.55 -29.91
CA GLU A 69 -127.31 -6.32 -30.57
C GLU A 69 -127.12 -5.71 -31.97
N ASN A 70 -127.78 -6.28 -32.98
CA ASN A 70 -127.87 -5.72 -34.35
C ASN A 70 -126.51 -5.37 -35.00
N GLY A 71 -125.46 -6.18 -34.75
CA GLY A 71 -124.11 -5.94 -35.27
C GLY A 71 -123.34 -4.84 -34.54
N LYS A 72 -123.76 -4.49 -33.32
CA LYS A 72 -123.07 -3.55 -32.44
C LYS A 72 -122.76 -4.20 -31.10
N CYS A 73 -121.59 -3.88 -30.58
CA CYS A 73 -121.12 -4.33 -29.28
C CYS A 73 -121.28 -3.21 -28.27
N THR A 74 -121.90 -3.51 -27.14
CA THR A 74 -121.99 -2.62 -25.98
C THR A 74 -120.99 -3.07 -24.93
N TYR A 75 -120.38 -2.13 -24.23
CA TYR A 75 -119.30 -2.39 -23.29
C TYR A 75 -119.59 -1.77 -21.93
N THR A 76 -119.11 -2.41 -20.87
CA THR A 76 -119.00 -1.81 -19.53
C THR A 76 -117.53 -1.62 -19.17
N GLN A 77 -117.23 -0.57 -18.39
CA GLN A 77 -115.86 -0.29 -17.94
C GLN A 77 -115.42 -1.29 -16.87
N LEU A 78 -114.19 -1.80 -16.99
CA LEU A 78 -113.57 -2.61 -15.95
C LEU A 78 -113.16 -1.75 -14.74
N PRO A 79 -113.17 -2.28 -13.51
CA PRO A 79 -112.76 -1.53 -12.32
C PRO A 79 -111.34 -0.96 -12.42
N ARG A 80 -111.11 0.21 -11.81
CA ARG A 80 -109.77 0.79 -11.66
C ARG A 80 -108.82 -0.21 -10.99
N GLY A 81 -107.64 -0.41 -11.59
CA GLY A 81 -106.63 -1.36 -11.14
C GLY A 81 -106.81 -2.78 -11.68
N THR A 82 -107.83 -3.04 -12.50
CA THR A 82 -107.87 -4.26 -13.34
C THR A 82 -106.69 -4.23 -14.30
N LEU A 83 -105.98 -5.35 -14.45
CA LEU A 83 -104.86 -5.46 -15.39
C LEU A 83 -105.35 -5.47 -16.85
N CYS A 84 -104.62 -4.81 -17.74
CA CYS A 84 -104.91 -4.75 -19.18
C CYS A 84 -103.65 -5.02 -20.04
N PRO A 85 -103.03 -6.21 -19.94
CA PRO A 85 -101.63 -6.38 -20.36
C PRO A 85 -101.38 -6.20 -21.87
N GLY A 86 -100.43 -5.33 -22.20
CA GLY A 86 -100.03 -5.00 -23.57
C GLY A 86 -101.08 -4.21 -24.34
N GLN A 87 -101.99 -3.52 -23.63
CA GLN A 87 -103.09 -2.75 -24.21
C GLN A 87 -103.00 -1.23 -23.94
N SER A 88 -101.94 -0.77 -23.27
CA SER A 88 -101.65 0.65 -23.09
C SER A 88 -100.99 1.29 -24.33
N CYS A 89 -100.47 2.52 -24.22
CA CYS A 89 -100.03 3.32 -25.37
C CYS A 89 -98.53 3.22 -25.71
N ASP A 90 -97.67 2.80 -24.78
CA ASP A 90 -96.20 2.87 -24.92
C ASP A 90 -95.53 1.48 -24.93
N ASN A 91 -96.18 0.46 -25.49
CA ASN A 91 -95.81 -0.94 -25.26
C ASN A 91 -94.58 -1.41 -26.08
N GLY A 92 -93.96 -2.51 -25.67
CA GLY A 92 -92.88 -3.23 -26.38
C GLY A 92 -91.45 -2.70 -26.15
N GLY A 93 -91.26 -1.78 -25.21
CA GLY A 93 -89.94 -1.26 -24.83
C GLY A 93 -89.18 -2.17 -23.83
N PRO A 94 -87.86 -2.04 -23.67
CA PRO A 94 -87.10 -2.87 -22.72
C PRO A 94 -87.46 -2.62 -21.25
N CYS A 95 -87.98 -1.43 -20.92
CA CYS A 95 -88.47 -1.02 -19.60
C CYS A 95 -89.98 -1.16 -19.44
N ASP A 96 -90.66 -1.59 -20.49
CA ASP A 96 -92.08 -1.89 -20.46
C ASP A 96 -92.38 -3.09 -19.56
N ALA A 97 -93.51 -3.10 -18.88
CA ALA A 97 -93.95 -4.24 -18.10
C ALA A 97 -95.42 -4.49 -18.40
N ASP A 98 -95.71 -4.97 -19.62
CA ASP A 98 -97.04 -5.30 -20.12
C ASP A 98 -97.89 -5.99 -19.03
N GLU A 99 -97.32 -6.94 -18.27
CA GLU A 99 -98.03 -7.67 -17.21
C GLU A 99 -98.59 -6.80 -16.05
N ASN A 100 -98.17 -5.54 -15.95
CA ASN A 100 -98.54 -4.57 -14.92
C ASN A 100 -99.36 -3.38 -15.46
N ASP A 101 -99.70 -3.35 -16.76
CA ASP A 101 -100.63 -2.34 -17.31
C ASP A 101 -101.97 -2.40 -16.59
N TYR A 102 -102.57 -1.25 -16.28
CA TYR A 102 -103.77 -1.20 -15.45
C TYR A 102 -104.78 -0.13 -15.84
N CYS A 103 -106.05 -0.41 -15.58
CA CYS A 103 -107.16 0.48 -15.88
C CYS A 103 -107.25 1.64 -14.88
N ASP A 104 -107.48 2.84 -15.40
CA ASP A 104 -107.77 4.02 -14.59
C ASP A 104 -109.27 4.18 -14.25
N GLY A 105 -109.66 5.39 -13.83
CA GLY A 105 -111.05 5.71 -13.51
C GLY A 105 -111.93 6.02 -14.73
N ASP A 106 -111.34 6.31 -15.89
CA ASP A 106 -112.02 6.79 -17.10
C ASP A 106 -112.05 5.71 -18.21
N GLY A 107 -111.56 4.50 -17.92
CA GLY A 107 -111.53 3.37 -18.83
C GLY A 107 -110.34 3.39 -19.79
N THR A 108 -109.25 4.08 -19.43
CA THR A 108 -107.99 4.08 -20.16
C THR A 108 -107.06 3.03 -19.55
N CYS A 109 -106.38 2.25 -20.40
CA CYS A 109 -105.28 1.38 -19.96
C CYS A 109 -104.00 2.23 -19.84
N LEU A 110 -103.46 2.33 -18.62
CA LEU A 110 -102.22 3.05 -18.32
C LEU A 110 -101.04 2.08 -18.25
N ASN A 111 -99.89 2.49 -18.80
CA ASN A 111 -98.71 1.65 -18.89
C ASN A 111 -98.17 1.24 -17.49
N GLY A 112 -97.76 -0.01 -17.37
CA GLY A 112 -96.93 -0.53 -16.27
C GLY A 112 -95.45 -0.49 -16.64
N TYR A 113 -94.58 0.03 -15.77
CA TYR A 113 -93.14 0.13 -16.05
C TYR A 113 -92.31 -0.69 -15.08
N LYS A 114 -91.16 -1.21 -15.57
CA LYS A 114 -90.15 -1.87 -14.74
C LYS A 114 -89.45 -0.87 -13.81
N ASP A 115 -89.07 -1.34 -12.62
CA ASP A 115 -88.50 -0.49 -11.57
C ASP A 115 -87.08 0.06 -11.87
N GLN A 116 -86.67 1.05 -11.08
CA GLN A 116 -85.36 1.71 -11.19
C GLN A 116 -84.13 0.85 -10.87
N THR A 117 -84.32 -0.41 -10.46
CA THR A 117 -83.21 -1.37 -10.32
C THR A 117 -83.04 -2.21 -11.58
N THR A 118 -84.04 -2.26 -12.45
CA THR A 118 -84.04 -3.08 -13.66
C THR A 118 -83.10 -2.50 -14.73
N VAL A 119 -82.03 -3.23 -15.04
CA VAL A 119 -81.08 -2.88 -16.11
C VAL A 119 -81.68 -3.15 -17.49
N CYS A 120 -81.92 -2.10 -18.27
CA CYS A 120 -82.44 -2.19 -19.64
C CYS A 120 -81.33 -2.23 -20.71
N ARG A 121 -80.17 -1.63 -20.45
CA ARG A 121 -78.94 -1.84 -21.24
C ARG A 121 -77.77 -2.12 -20.30
N ARG A 122 -77.02 -3.19 -20.58
CA ARG A 122 -75.79 -3.53 -19.83
C ARG A 122 -74.60 -2.73 -20.37
N ALA A 123 -73.77 -2.25 -19.45
CA ALA A 123 -72.46 -1.73 -19.75
C ALA A 123 -71.63 -2.71 -20.60
N ARG A 124 -71.12 -2.25 -21.74
CA ARG A 124 -70.27 -3.00 -22.67
C ARG A 124 -68.83 -3.15 -22.16
N ASN A 125 -68.38 -2.22 -21.31
CA ASN A 125 -67.02 -2.18 -20.74
C ASN A 125 -66.96 -1.29 -19.47
N LEU A 126 -65.78 -1.10 -18.85
CA LEU A 126 -65.64 -0.33 -17.59
C LEU A 126 -65.88 1.18 -17.72
N CYS A 127 -65.82 1.73 -18.94
CA CYS A 127 -66.07 3.13 -19.26
C CYS A 127 -67.47 3.40 -19.82
N ASP A 128 -68.32 2.38 -19.84
CA ASP A 128 -69.72 2.44 -20.23
C ASP A 128 -70.59 2.40 -18.97
N ALA A 129 -71.70 3.15 -18.92
CA ALA A 129 -72.68 3.00 -17.86
C ALA A 129 -73.58 1.79 -18.14
N ALA A 130 -74.42 1.43 -17.17
CA ALA A 130 -75.55 0.55 -17.41
C ALA A 130 -76.80 1.37 -17.10
N GLU A 131 -77.72 1.46 -18.04
CA GLU A 131 -78.95 2.20 -17.90
C GLU A 131 -79.97 1.30 -17.22
N HIS A 132 -80.62 1.88 -16.23
CA HIS A 132 -81.74 1.31 -15.53
C HIS A 132 -83.01 2.02 -15.99
N CYS A 133 -84.14 1.32 -15.90
CA CYS A 133 -85.43 1.91 -16.20
C CYS A 133 -85.72 3.12 -15.30
N SER A 134 -86.43 4.12 -15.81
CA SER A 134 -86.79 5.29 -15.01
C SER A 134 -87.96 5.02 -14.05
N GLY A 135 -88.74 3.96 -14.30
CA GLY A 135 -90.00 3.66 -13.61
C GLY A 135 -91.20 4.46 -14.14
N ASP A 136 -91.01 5.28 -15.18
CA ASP A 136 -92.04 6.14 -15.78
C ASP A 136 -92.01 6.17 -17.33
N ASN A 137 -91.23 5.28 -17.97
CA ASN A 137 -91.07 5.18 -19.42
C ASN A 137 -90.76 3.73 -19.84
N SER A 138 -91.31 3.28 -20.98
CA SER A 138 -91.08 1.94 -21.54
C SER A 138 -89.74 1.82 -22.28
N GLN A 139 -89.21 2.94 -22.75
CA GLN A 139 -87.88 2.99 -23.38
C GLN A 139 -86.77 3.06 -22.34
N CYS A 140 -85.64 2.45 -22.65
CA CYS A 140 -84.43 2.63 -21.87
C CYS A 140 -83.92 4.08 -22.04
N PRO A 141 -83.34 4.71 -20.99
CA PRO A 141 -82.63 5.98 -21.15
C PRO A 141 -81.54 5.95 -22.24
N ASP A 142 -81.13 7.13 -22.69
CA ASP A 142 -80.03 7.29 -23.65
C ASP A 142 -78.71 6.66 -23.11
N ASP A 143 -77.86 6.18 -24.03
CA ASP A 143 -76.56 5.53 -23.75
C ASP A 143 -75.60 6.51 -23.03
N GLU A 144 -75.38 6.32 -21.73
CA GLU A 144 -74.48 7.13 -20.90
C GLU A 144 -73.10 6.48 -20.71
N PHE A 145 -72.06 7.31 -20.61
CA PHE A 145 -70.70 6.86 -20.37
C PHE A 145 -70.27 7.08 -18.92
N ALA A 146 -69.41 6.19 -18.41
CA ALA A 146 -68.85 6.35 -17.07
C ALA A 146 -68.03 7.66 -16.95
N PRO A 147 -68.07 8.34 -15.79
CA PRO A 147 -67.42 9.63 -15.60
C PRO A 147 -65.90 9.52 -15.76
N SER A 148 -65.24 10.63 -16.09
CA SER A 148 -63.79 10.66 -16.34
C SER A 148 -62.90 10.44 -15.11
N SER A 149 -63.49 10.23 -13.94
CA SER A 149 -62.82 9.77 -12.72
C SER A 149 -62.89 8.25 -12.52
N LYS A 150 -63.59 7.51 -13.38
CA LYS A 150 -63.70 6.04 -13.32
C LYS A 150 -62.38 5.41 -13.77
N VAL A 151 -61.76 4.65 -12.87
CA VAL A 151 -60.54 3.87 -13.16
C VAL A 151 -60.87 2.72 -14.12
N CYS A 152 -60.04 2.55 -15.15
CA CYS A 152 -60.25 1.56 -16.22
C CYS A 152 -59.01 0.74 -16.60
N THR A 153 -57.94 0.77 -15.78
CA THR A 153 -56.59 0.24 -16.04
C THR A 153 -56.49 -1.14 -16.71
N LYS A 154 -57.48 -2.02 -16.53
CA LYS A 154 -57.51 -3.33 -17.21
C LYS A 154 -57.97 -3.29 -18.69
N MET A 155 -58.14 -2.08 -19.24
CA MET A 155 -58.54 -1.82 -20.63
C MET A 155 -57.56 -0.93 -21.41
N GLY A 156 -56.52 -0.40 -20.74
CA GLY A 156 -55.45 0.35 -21.40
C GLY A 156 -54.67 -0.52 -22.39
N LYS A 157 -53.86 0.12 -23.24
CA LYS A 157 -52.92 -0.63 -24.11
C LYS A 157 -51.61 -0.93 -23.39
N SER A 158 -51.20 -0.01 -22.52
CA SER A 158 -50.20 -0.22 -21.49
C SER A 158 -50.89 -0.82 -20.26
N THR A 159 -50.30 -1.86 -19.67
CA THR A 159 -50.77 -2.47 -18.42
C THR A 159 -49.61 -3.05 -17.63
N ASP A 160 -49.61 -2.85 -16.31
CA ASP A 160 -48.74 -3.51 -15.32
C ASP A 160 -47.22 -3.26 -15.46
N GLY A 161 -46.81 -2.32 -16.32
CA GLY A 161 -45.41 -1.87 -16.43
C GLY A 161 -44.98 -0.98 -15.25
N PRO A 162 -43.67 -0.85 -14.96
CA PRO A 162 -43.17 -0.05 -13.83
C PRO A 162 -43.37 1.48 -13.99
N CYS A 163 -43.69 1.94 -15.20
CA CYS A 163 -44.07 3.32 -15.50
C CYS A 163 -45.57 3.50 -15.75
N ASP A 164 -46.37 2.45 -15.54
CA ASP A 164 -47.81 2.47 -15.70
C ASP A 164 -48.46 3.24 -14.53
N ALA A 165 -49.50 4.00 -14.82
CA ALA A 165 -50.30 4.71 -13.82
C ALA A 165 -51.79 4.37 -14.03
N PRO A 166 -52.67 4.56 -13.02
CA PRO A 166 -54.06 4.19 -13.18
C PRO A 166 -54.73 4.92 -14.35
N ASP A 167 -55.17 4.18 -15.36
CA ASP A 167 -55.98 4.73 -16.45
C ASP A 167 -57.35 5.20 -16.01
N TYR A 168 -57.88 6.19 -16.72
CA TYR A 168 -59.22 6.74 -16.49
C TYR A 168 -60.01 6.85 -17.78
N CYS A 169 -61.33 6.75 -17.66
CA CYS A 169 -62.25 6.96 -18.78
C CYS A 169 -62.21 8.42 -19.27
N ASP A 170 -62.56 8.67 -20.53
CA ASP A 170 -62.65 10.02 -21.10
C ASP A 170 -64.04 10.66 -21.00
N GLY A 171 -65.00 9.98 -20.35
CA GLY A 171 -66.42 10.37 -20.35
C GLY A 171 -67.12 10.13 -21.69
N ARG A 172 -66.52 9.36 -22.60
CA ARG A 172 -67.04 9.05 -23.95
C ARG A 172 -66.82 7.58 -24.32
N GLY A 173 -66.84 6.70 -23.32
CA GLY A 173 -66.73 5.25 -23.50
C GLY A 173 -65.32 4.71 -23.75
N ARG A 174 -64.27 5.55 -23.75
CA ARG A 174 -62.89 5.11 -23.98
C ARG A 174 -62.08 5.18 -22.69
N CYS A 175 -61.29 4.13 -22.45
CA CYS A 175 -60.22 4.18 -21.47
C CYS A 175 -59.02 4.94 -22.05
N VAL A 176 -58.35 5.76 -21.24
CA VAL A 176 -57.18 6.55 -21.66
C VAL A 176 -56.00 6.25 -20.76
N ASP A 177 -55.00 5.59 -21.36
CA ASP A 177 -53.71 5.23 -20.75
C ASP A 177 -53.09 6.41 -19.98
N LYS A 178 -52.59 6.14 -18.77
CA LYS A 178 -51.82 7.09 -17.95
C LYS A 178 -50.46 6.52 -17.59
N PHE A 179 -49.48 7.41 -17.55
CA PHE A 179 -48.09 7.06 -17.28
C PHE A 179 -47.56 7.84 -16.07
N GLN A 180 -46.62 7.23 -15.36
CA GLN A 180 -45.85 7.89 -14.31
C GLN A 180 -45.10 9.09 -14.88
N SER A 181 -44.88 10.11 -14.04
CA SER A 181 -44.17 11.32 -14.45
C SER A 181 -42.76 11.02 -14.95
N ASN A 182 -42.19 11.90 -15.79
CA ASN A 182 -40.81 11.76 -16.27
C ASN A 182 -39.70 11.98 -15.20
N ARG A 183 -40.08 11.99 -13.93
CA ARG A 183 -39.20 12.01 -12.75
C ARG A 183 -39.35 10.76 -11.88
N HIS A 184 -40.28 9.86 -12.23
CA HIS A 184 -40.44 8.59 -11.55
C HIS A 184 -39.31 7.66 -11.98
N VAL A 185 -38.46 7.27 -11.03
CA VAL A 185 -37.39 6.30 -11.26
C VAL A 185 -38.02 4.90 -11.31
N CYS A 186 -38.01 4.27 -12.48
CA CYS A 186 -38.58 2.93 -12.68
C CYS A 186 -37.55 1.81 -12.51
N ARG A 187 -36.26 2.15 -12.60
CA ARG A 187 -35.16 1.30 -12.16
C ARG A 187 -34.09 2.16 -11.49
N HIS A 188 -33.66 1.77 -10.29
CA HIS A 188 -32.54 2.40 -9.62
C HIS A 188 -31.21 1.93 -10.23
N ALA A 189 -30.23 2.83 -10.27
CA ALA A 189 -28.85 2.47 -10.54
C ALA A 189 -28.34 1.47 -9.49
N VAL A 190 -27.59 0.47 -9.94
CA VAL A 190 -26.93 -0.55 -9.13
C VAL A 190 -25.69 0.03 -8.44
N ASP A 191 -24.91 0.83 -9.17
CA ASP A 191 -23.68 1.48 -8.71
C ASP A 191 -23.34 2.74 -9.54
N VAL A 192 -22.14 3.31 -9.38
CA VAL A 192 -21.73 4.56 -10.04
C VAL A 192 -21.46 4.44 -11.55
N CYS A 193 -21.35 3.21 -12.08
CA CYS A 193 -21.21 2.92 -13.51
C CYS A 193 -22.56 2.67 -14.22
N ASP A 194 -23.66 2.77 -13.49
CA ASP A 194 -25.02 2.48 -13.94
C ASP A 194 -25.89 3.74 -13.83
N GLU A 195 -26.74 4.04 -14.81
CA GLU A 195 -27.65 5.18 -14.73
C GLU A 195 -29.04 4.71 -14.27
N ALA A 196 -29.75 5.53 -13.48
CA ALA A 196 -31.12 5.22 -13.07
C ALA A 196 -32.11 5.67 -14.15
N GLU A 197 -32.90 4.77 -14.72
CA GLU A 197 -33.92 5.15 -15.70
C GLU A 197 -35.14 5.75 -15.02
N THR A 198 -35.52 6.92 -15.54
CA THR A 198 -36.82 7.53 -15.26
C THR A 198 -37.80 7.22 -16.38
N CYS A 199 -39.07 7.11 -16.04
CA CYS A 199 -40.15 6.97 -17.00
C CYS A 199 -40.14 8.08 -18.07
N THR A 200 -40.68 7.79 -19.25
CA THR A 200 -40.76 8.77 -20.34
C THR A 200 -41.95 9.72 -20.20
N GLY A 201 -42.97 9.32 -19.42
CA GLY A 201 -44.28 9.98 -19.35
C GLY A 201 -45.20 9.66 -20.54
N VAL A 202 -44.80 8.76 -21.45
CA VAL A 202 -45.57 8.36 -22.65
C VAL A 202 -45.62 6.84 -22.89
N SER A 203 -45.09 6.04 -21.96
CA SER A 203 -45.12 4.57 -21.97
C SER A 203 -45.14 4.04 -20.53
N GLY A 204 -45.79 2.89 -20.31
CA GLY A 204 -45.76 2.17 -19.03
C GLY A 204 -44.54 1.28 -18.85
N ASP A 205 -43.75 1.07 -19.90
CA ASP A 205 -42.45 0.41 -19.81
C ASP A 205 -41.38 1.36 -19.29
N CYS A 206 -40.46 0.83 -18.47
CA CYS A 206 -39.21 1.53 -18.16
C CYS A 206 -38.31 1.57 -19.42
N PRO A 207 -37.56 2.65 -19.67
CA PRO A 207 -36.55 2.65 -20.73
C PRO A 207 -35.54 1.50 -20.61
N SER A 208 -34.87 1.18 -21.71
CA SER A 208 -33.78 0.21 -21.73
C SER A 208 -32.63 0.65 -20.83
N ASN A 209 -32.01 -0.33 -20.15
CA ASN A 209 -30.85 -0.13 -19.28
C ASN A 209 -29.78 0.75 -19.96
N SER A 210 -29.41 1.84 -19.28
CA SER A 210 -28.44 2.85 -19.69
C SER A 210 -27.29 2.91 -18.68
N PHE A 211 -26.06 2.95 -19.18
CA PHE A 211 -24.86 2.92 -18.36
C PHE A 211 -24.15 4.27 -18.32
N ALA A 212 -23.45 4.53 -17.21
CA ALA A 212 -22.65 5.73 -17.07
C ALA A 212 -21.55 5.75 -18.14
N ARG A 213 -21.22 6.96 -18.61
CA ARG A 213 -20.25 7.14 -19.70
C ARG A 213 -18.88 6.55 -19.35
N LYS A 214 -18.19 6.03 -20.37
CA LYS A 214 -16.81 5.59 -20.24
C LYS A 214 -15.93 6.69 -19.64
N GLY A 215 -15.15 6.35 -18.61
CA GLY A 215 -14.21 7.25 -17.95
C GLY A 215 -14.70 7.89 -16.64
N ILE A 216 -15.99 7.75 -16.29
CA ILE A 216 -16.51 8.09 -14.95
C ILE A 216 -15.73 7.30 -13.89
N GLU A 217 -15.32 8.00 -12.84
CA GLU A 217 -14.52 7.45 -11.73
C GLU A 217 -15.33 6.49 -10.87
N CYS A 218 -14.76 5.32 -10.56
CA CYS A 218 -15.45 4.25 -9.86
C CYS A 218 -14.60 3.51 -8.80
N THR A 219 -13.50 4.09 -8.33
CA THR A 219 -12.55 3.45 -7.40
C THR A 219 -13.19 2.91 -6.11
N SER A 220 -14.34 3.44 -5.68
CA SER A 220 -15.08 2.90 -4.52
C SER A 220 -15.74 1.53 -4.75
N ILE A 221 -15.81 1.05 -5.99
CA ILE A 221 -16.41 -0.25 -6.38
C ILE A 221 -15.48 -1.13 -7.22
N GLY A 222 -14.23 -0.70 -7.46
CA GLY A 222 -13.20 -1.49 -8.13
C GLY A 222 -12.88 -2.78 -7.37
N LYS A 223 -12.43 -3.82 -8.08
CA LYS A 223 -12.14 -5.12 -7.43
C LYS A 223 -10.81 -5.12 -6.68
N SER A 224 -9.86 -4.32 -7.12
CA SER A 224 -8.52 -4.14 -6.54
C SER A 224 -8.26 -2.68 -6.16
N SER A 225 -9.25 -2.01 -5.56
CA SER A 225 -9.13 -0.62 -5.10
C SER A 225 -8.29 -0.49 -3.82
N GLY A 226 -7.49 0.58 -3.74
CA GLY A 226 -6.63 0.93 -2.61
C GLY A 226 -5.23 0.30 -2.63
N GLY A 227 -4.30 0.97 -1.94
CA GLY A 227 -2.89 0.61 -1.88
C GLY A 227 -1.98 1.64 -2.57
N ALA A 228 -0.66 1.43 -2.52
CA ALA A 228 0.32 2.37 -3.08
C ALA A 228 0.36 2.37 -4.63
N CYS A 229 -0.11 1.30 -5.25
CA CYS A 229 -0.10 1.08 -6.70
C CYS A 229 -1.46 1.24 -7.37
N ASP A 230 -2.50 1.53 -6.60
CA ASP A 230 -3.85 1.79 -7.08
C ASP A 230 -3.93 3.13 -7.84
N ASP A 231 -4.72 3.21 -8.90
CA ASP A 231 -4.98 4.45 -9.64
C ASP A 231 -6.50 4.66 -9.82
N VAL A 232 -6.90 5.73 -10.50
CA VAL A 232 -8.32 6.06 -10.62
C VAL A 232 -9.03 5.11 -11.60
N ASP A 233 -9.66 4.06 -11.06
CA ASP A 233 -10.59 3.15 -11.73
C ASP A 233 -11.71 3.87 -12.49
N ARG A 234 -12.13 3.28 -13.62
CA ARG A 234 -13.08 3.92 -14.55
C ARG A 234 -14.13 2.98 -15.10
N CYS A 235 -15.35 3.49 -15.23
CA CYS A 235 -16.43 2.80 -15.94
C CYS A 235 -16.05 2.60 -17.41
N ASP A 236 -16.38 1.43 -17.97
CA ASP A 236 -16.10 1.08 -19.37
C ASP A 236 -17.11 1.65 -20.38
N GLY A 237 -18.28 2.11 -19.91
CA GLY A 237 -19.41 2.53 -20.73
C GLY A 237 -20.50 1.46 -20.90
N TYR A 238 -20.35 0.31 -20.22
CA TYR A 238 -21.23 -0.86 -20.30
C TYR A 238 -21.64 -1.38 -18.91
N GLY A 239 -21.60 -0.52 -17.89
CA GLY A 239 -22.02 -0.84 -16.52
C GLY A 239 -20.96 -1.52 -15.67
N LYS A 240 -19.69 -1.54 -16.10
CA LYS A 240 -18.61 -2.20 -15.35
C LYS A 240 -17.50 -1.21 -14.99
N CYS A 241 -17.14 -1.19 -13.70
CA CYS A 241 -15.91 -0.57 -13.24
C CYS A 241 -14.69 -1.40 -13.67
N ILE A 242 -13.69 -0.73 -14.26
CA ILE A 242 -12.42 -1.31 -14.66
C ILE A 242 -11.32 -0.74 -13.77
N ASP A 243 -10.68 -1.64 -13.04
CA ASP A 243 -9.55 -1.35 -12.18
C ASP A 243 -8.39 -0.76 -13.01
N HIS A 244 -7.75 0.30 -12.49
CA HIS A 244 -6.59 0.96 -13.08
C HIS A 244 -5.44 1.00 -12.08
N PHE A 245 -4.24 0.63 -12.54
CA PHE A 245 -3.05 0.56 -11.68
C PHE A 245 -1.96 1.50 -12.18
N LYS A 246 -1.16 2.00 -11.24
CA LYS A 246 0.03 2.80 -11.55
C LYS A 246 1.05 1.92 -12.29
N GLY A 247 1.59 2.44 -13.39
CA GLY A 247 2.48 1.67 -14.27
C GLY A 247 3.81 1.29 -13.63
N THR A 248 4.55 0.40 -14.31
CA THR A 248 5.79 -0.29 -13.85
C THR A 248 7.00 0.57 -13.48
N LYS A 249 6.85 1.89 -13.47
CA LYS A 249 7.87 2.87 -13.07
C LYS A 249 7.44 3.69 -11.85
N HIS A 250 6.28 3.40 -11.27
CA HIS A 250 5.83 4.04 -10.04
C HIS A 250 6.47 3.36 -8.83
N LEU A 251 7.35 4.09 -8.14
CA LEU A 251 8.02 3.68 -6.91
C LEU A 251 7.00 3.63 -5.77
N CYS A 252 6.68 2.44 -5.27
CA CYS A 252 5.64 2.23 -4.26
C CYS A 252 6.18 2.03 -2.83
N ARG A 253 7.39 1.48 -2.69
CA ARG A 253 8.19 1.51 -1.47
C ARG A 253 9.59 2.02 -1.82
N ARG A 254 10.22 2.74 -0.90
CA ARG A 254 11.61 3.21 -1.04
C ARG A 254 12.51 2.24 -0.29
N GLU A 255 13.68 1.98 -0.86
CA GLU A 255 14.80 1.35 -0.15
C GLU A 255 15.05 2.06 1.20
N VAL A 256 15.23 1.27 2.25
CA VAL A 256 15.62 1.70 3.60
C VAL A 256 17.11 2.02 3.66
N ASP A 257 17.93 1.17 3.04
CA ASP A 257 19.38 1.34 2.87
C ASP A 257 19.90 0.57 1.63
N VAL A 258 21.22 0.43 1.51
CA VAL A 258 21.87 -0.24 0.35
C VAL A 258 21.59 -1.73 0.24
N CYS A 259 21.29 -2.43 1.34
CA CYS A 259 20.93 -3.84 1.34
C CYS A 259 19.44 -4.10 1.12
N ASP A 260 18.69 -3.02 0.86
CA ASP A 260 17.30 -3.03 0.45
C ASP A 260 17.19 -2.65 -1.05
N GLU A 261 16.15 -3.10 -1.75
CA GLU A 261 15.87 -2.67 -3.13
C GLU A 261 14.54 -1.89 -3.19
N PRO A 262 14.42 -0.89 -4.09
CA PRO A 262 13.17 -0.15 -4.25
C PRO A 262 12.14 -0.91 -5.09
N GLU A 263 10.94 -1.13 -4.56
CA GLU A 263 9.84 -1.75 -5.32
C GLU A 263 9.06 -0.74 -6.14
N TYR A 264 8.75 -1.18 -7.35
CA TYR A 264 7.90 -0.50 -8.30
C TYR A 264 6.62 -1.32 -8.50
N CYS A 265 5.51 -0.64 -8.79
CA CYS A 265 4.24 -1.29 -9.07
C CYS A 265 4.35 -2.30 -10.22
N SER A 266 3.59 -3.39 -10.15
CA SER A 266 3.50 -4.37 -11.25
C SER A 266 2.77 -3.81 -12.49
N GLY A 267 1.90 -2.81 -12.30
CA GLY A 267 0.92 -2.39 -13.29
C GLY A 267 -0.29 -3.34 -13.40
N GLU A 268 -0.39 -4.36 -12.55
CA GLU A 268 -1.42 -5.41 -12.57
C GLU A 268 -2.22 -5.53 -11.26
N CYS A 269 -1.83 -4.83 -10.19
CA CYS A 269 -2.55 -4.78 -8.92
C CYS A 269 -2.33 -3.47 -8.14
N GLY A 270 -3.24 -3.16 -7.21
CA GLY A 270 -3.23 -1.93 -6.40
C GLY A 270 -2.22 -1.92 -5.24
N VAL A 271 -1.66 -3.08 -4.90
CA VAL A 271 -0.64 -3.24 -3.84
C VAL A 271 0.79 -3.16 -4.41
N CYS A 272 1.73 -2.71 -3.58
CA CYS A 272 3.15 -2.84 -3.89
C CYS A 272 3.55 -4.33 -3.84
N PRO A 273 4.53 -4.80 -4.64
CA PRO A 273 5.12 -6.12 -4.47
C PRO A 273 5.66 -6.35 -3.05
N ASP A 274 5.91 -7.62 -2.72
CA ASP A 274 6.61 -7.99 -1.49
C ASP A 274 8.01 -7.35 -1.43
N ASP A 275 8.47 -7.06 -0.21
CA ASP A 275 9.77 -6.45 0.09
C ASP A 275 10.93 -7.33 -0.41
N VAL A 276 11.80 -6.77 -1.27
CA VAL A 276 12.93 -7.47 -1.89
C VAL A 276 14.25 -6.93 -1.35
N ALA A 277 14.92 -7.75 -0.56
CA ALA A 277 16.30 -7.51 -0.17
C ALA A 277 17.26 -7.47 -1.38
N ALA A 278 18.29 -6.63 -1.28
CA ALA A 278 19.31 -6.52 -2.30
C ALA A 278 20.16 -7.79 -2.41
N PRO A 279 20.67 -8.13 -3.61
CA PRO A 279 21.31 -9.42 -3.86
C PRO A 279 22.53 -9.65 -2.97
N MET A 280 22.67 -10.89 -2.51
CA MET A 280 23.82 -11.34 -1.72
C MET A 280 25.13 -10.98 -2.44
N GLY A 281 26.05 -10.31 -1.74
CA GLY A 281 27.31 -9.83 -2.33
C GLY A 281 27.30 -8.37 -2.81
N LYS A 282 26.15 -7.66 -2.82
CA LYS A 282 26.12 -6.21 -3.08
C LYS A 282 26.90 -5.48 -1.97
N VAL A 283 27.81 -4.59 -2.35
CA VAL A 283 28.71 -3.91 -1.40
C VAL A 283 27.93 -2.94 -0.51
N CYS A 284 28.12 -3.04 0.81
CA CYS A 284 27.39 -2.26 1.82
C CYS A 284 28.29 -1.56 2.86
N THR A 285 29.60 -1.46 2.64
CA THR A 285 30.59 -0.90 3.59
C THR A 285 30.24 0.46 4.20
N GLN A 286 29.45 1.28 3.49
CA GLN A 286 28.94 2.57 3.99
C GLN A 286 27.94 2.48 5.16
N ILE A 287 27.34 1.31 5.42
CA ILE A 287 26.45 1.04 6.55
C ILE A 287 27.01 -0.02 7.53
N GLY A 288 28.20 -0.55 7.24
CA GLY A 288 28.92 -1.48 8.11
C GLY A 288 29.34 -0.82 9.43
N LYS A 289 29.20 -1.56 10.54
CA LYS A 289 29.43 -1.09 11.92
C LYS A 289 30.92 -0.95 12.27
N SER A 290 31.79 -1.67 11.57
CA SER A 290 33.24 -1.71 11.77
C SER A 290 34.02 -0.84 10.78
N SER A 291 33.29 -0.15 9.89
CA SER A 291 33.82 0.48 8.68
C SER A 291 34.96 1.48 8.93
N GLY A 292 35.96 1.44 8.04
CA GLY A 292 37.09 2.38 8.00
C GLY A 292 38.30 2.03 8.88
N GLY A 293 38.35 0.83 9.46
CA GLY A 293 39.54 0.32 10.14
C GLY A 293 40.62 -0.22 9.16
N LYS A 294 41.88 -0.37 9.61
CA LYS A 294 42.96 -0.91 8.75
C LYS A 294 42.82 -2.40 8.40
N CYS A 295 41.97 -3.13 9.11
CA CYS A 295 41.65 -4.54 8.90
C CYS A 295 40.21 -4.74 8.40
N ASP A 296 39.55 -3.63 8.06
CA ASP A 296 38.20 -3.60 7.50
C ASP A 296 38.22 -4.12 6.07
N GLY A 297 37.30 -5.04 5.77
CA GLY A 297 37.14 -5.62 4.46
C GLY A 297 36.12 -4.85 3.61
N VAL A 298 35.56 -5.53 2.62
CA VAL A 298 34.41 -5.02 1.87
C VAL A 298 33.16 -5.71 2.39
N ASP A 299 32.40 -5.02 3.24
CA ASP A 299 31.11 -5.52 3.73
C ASP A 299 30.13 -5.74 2.58
N VAL A 300 29.32 -6.80 2.70
CA VAL A 300 28.38 -7.23 1.64
C VAL A 300 27.02 -7.62 2.20
N CYS A 301 25.97 -7.39 1.42
CA CYS A 301 24.61 -7.78 1.78
C CYS A 301 24.46 -9.32 1.82
N ASP A 302 23.59 -9.80 2.71
CA ASP A 302 23.31 -11.22 2.95
C ASP A 302 22.18 -11.80 2.06
N GLY A 303 21.54 -10.98 1.22
CA GLY A 303 20.37 -11.36 0.44
C GLY A 303 19.04 -11.31 1.20
N HIS A 304 19.03 -10.79 2.44
CA HIS A 304 17.90 -10.75 3.37
C HIS A 304 17.76 -9.39 4.08
N GLY A 305 18.44 -8.34 3.59
CA GLY A 305 18.42 -6.98 4.13
C GLY A 305 19.52 -6.69 5.16
N GLY A 306 20.34 -7.68 5.51
CA GLY A 306 21.47 -7.51 6.42
C GLY A 306 22.77 -7.17 5.70
N CYS A 307 23.49 -6.17 6.18
CA CYS A 307 24.90 -5.97 5.81
C CYS A 307 25.80 -6.86 6.70
N ILE A 308 26.57 -7.74 6.08
CA ILE A 308 27.57 -8.60 6.75
C ILE A 308 28.91 -7.89 6.73
N GLU A 309 29.49 -7.73 7.93
CA GLU A 309 30.85 -7.23 8.13
C GLU A 309 31.88 -8.23 7.54
N THR A 310 32.78 -7.76 6.69
CA THR A 310 33.91 -8.55 6.17
C THR A 310 35.21 -8.01 6.77
N PHE A 311 36.13 -8.90 7.12
CA PHE A 311 37.45 -8.50 7.67
C PHE A 311 38.59 -9.04 6.82
N LEU A 312 39.71 -8.31 6.81
CA LEU A 312 40.93 -8.74 6.14
C LEU A 312 41.55 -9.97 6.82
N GLY A 313 42.17 -10.83 6.01
CA GLY A 313 42.78 -12.10 6.44
C GLY A 313 43.89 -11.91 7.48
N SER A 314 44.15 -12.95 8.27
CA SER A 314 45.17 -12.90 9.34
C SER A 314 46.62 -12.92 8.85
N ASP A 315 46.82 -12.87 7.54
CA ASP A 315 48.06 -12.70 6.81
C ASP A 315 48.30 -11.22 6.40
N VAL A 316 47.29 -10.35 6.53
CA VAL A 316 47.40 -8.93 6.18
C VAL A 316 48.03 -8.13 7.32
N VAL A 317 49.19 -7.51 7.05
CA VAL A 317 49.87 -6.59 7.98
C VAL A 317 49.15 -5.25 8.03
N CYS A 318 48.66 -4.85 9.21
CA CYS A 318 47.94 -3.59 9.42
C CYS A 318 48.80 -2.50 10.08
N ARG A 319 49.87 -2.87 10.78
CA ARG A 319 50.96 -1.96 11.18
C ARG A 319 52.28 -2.66 10.89
N GLN A 320 53.15 -1.96 10.16
CA GLN A 320 54.52 -2.42 9.93
C GLN A 320 55.34 -2.18 11.20
N ALA A 321 56.30 -3.06 11.49
CA ALA A 321 57.29 -2.79 12.52
C ALA A 321 58.10 -1.51 12.17
N SER A 322 58.32 -0.67 13.16
CA SER A 322 59.08 0.57 13.07
C SER A 322 60.59 0.32 13.05
N ASP A 323 61.05 -0.67 13.84
CA ASP A 323 62.44 -1.10 13.98
C ASP A 323 62.51 -2.56 14.47
N ILE A 324 63.69 -3.04 14.93
CA ILE A 324 63.92 -4.42 15.37
C ILE A 324 63.31 -4.77 16.74
N CYS A 325 63.01 -3.77 17.58
CA CYS A 325 62.29 -3.94 18.85
C CYS A 325 60.78 -3.85 18.72
N ASP A 326 60.30 -3.57 17.52
CA ASP A 326 58.91 -3.53 17.13
C ASP A 326 58.54 -4.81 16.33
N VAL A 327 57.30 -5.28 16.39
CA VAL A 327 56.84 -6.41 15.57
C VAL A 327 55.59 -6.03 14.77
N PRO A 328 55.41 -6.54 13.54
CA PRO A 328 54.27 -6.16 12.72
C PRO A 328 52.98 -6.81 13.23
N GLU A 329 51.91 -6.03 13.43
CA GLU A 329 50.58 -6.59 13.69
C GLU A 329 49.89 -6.98 12.39
N TYR A 330 49.25 -8.15 12.49
CA TYR A 330 48.40 -8.71 11.47
C TYR A 330 46.93 -8.53 11.86
N CYS A 331 46.05 -8.50 10.87
CA CYS A 331 44.62 -8.53 11.09
C CYS A 331 44.19 -9.84 11.78
N THR A 332 42.99 -9.85 12.36
CA THR A 332 42.50 -11.01 13.15
C THR A 332 41.43 -11.82 12.44
N SER A 333 41.02 -11.42 11.22
CA SER A 333 39.86 -11.91 10.46
C SER A 333 38.49 -11.84 11.16
N TYR A 334 38.39 -11.23 12.35
CA TYR A 334 37.12 -10.98 13.06
C TYR A 334 36.97 -9.55 13.62
N ASN A 335 37.89 -8.63 13.29
CA ASN A 335 37.87 -7.25 13.77
C ASN A 335 38.46 -6.30 12.72
N GLY A 336 37.73 -5.24 12.37
CA GLY A 336 38.16 -4.22 11.40
C GLY A 336 39.30 -3.33 11.92
N LYS A 337 39.56 -3.32 13.23
CA LYS A 337 40.70 -2.62 13.83
C LYS A 337 41.93 -3.52 13.86
N CYS A 338 43.08 -2.92 13.54
CA CYS A 338 44.38 -3.52 13.82
C CYS A 338 44.48 -3.81 15.33
N PRO A 339 45.10 -4.93 15.75
CA PRO A 339 45.38 -5.22 17.16
C PRO A 339 46.15 -4.09 17.87
N HIS A 340 46.21 -4.20 19.19
CA HIS A 340 47.10 -3.35 19.98
C HIS A 340 48.56 -3.60 19.60
N ASP A 341 49.34 -2.52 19.64
CA ASP A 341 50.78 -2.50 19.41
C ASP A 341 51.49 -3.55 20.31
N THR A 342 52.30 -4.40 19.68
CA THR A 342 53.06 -5.47 20.30
C THR A 342 54.54 -5.31 19.96
N PHE A 343 55.39 -5.63 20.94
CA PHE A 343 56.82 -5.39 20.85
C PHE A 343 57.63 -6.67 20.91
N ALA A 344 58.83 -6.63 20.35
CA ALA A 344 59.75 -7.76 20.38
C ALA A 344 60.11 -8.14 21.83
N PRO A 345 60.26 -9.44 22.13
CA PRO A 345 60.56 -9.89 23.50
C PRO A 345 61.92 -9.37 23.99
N ARG A 346 62.12 -9.40 25.32
CA ARG A 346 63.37 -8.99 26.00
C ARG A 346 64.62 -9.81 25.65
N THR A 347 64.49 -10.77 24.74
CA THR A 347 65.57 -11.61 24.21
C THR A 347 65.93 -11.26 22.77
N THR A 348 65.22 -10.32 22.13
CA THR A 348 65.56 -9.84 20.80
C THR A 348 66.74 -8.90 20.89
N GLU A 349 67.82 -9.25 20.20
CA GLU A 349 69.01 -8.43 20.06
C GLU A 349 68.72 -7.22 19.17
N CYS A 350 69.21 -6.04 19.56
CA CYS A 350 68.95 -4.76 18.90
C CYS A 350 70.19 -3.87 18.72
N THR A 351 71.38 -4.41 18.89
CA THR A 351 72.69 -3.73 18.85
C THR A 351 72.87 -2.79 17.65
N SER A 352 72.30 -3.13 16.49
CA SER A 352 72.36 -2.31 15.27
C SER A 352 71.54 -1.01 15.30
N ILE A 353 70.69 -0.81 16.31
CA ILE A 353 69.90 0.42 16.53
C ILE A 353 70.11 1.03 17.92
N GLY A 354 71.00 0.46 18.74
CA GLY A 354 71.36 1.01 20.04
C GLY A 354 71.95 2.42 19.91
N ALA A 355 71.77 3.26 20.93
CA ALA A 355 72.48 4.53 21.01
C ALA A 355 73.99 4.34 21.23
N SER A 356 74.42 3.16 21.67
CA SER A 356 75.84 2.74 21.73
C SER A 356 76.40 2.17 20.42
N SER A 357 75.57 1.94 19.38
CA SER A 357 75.99 1.30 18.12
C SER A 357 77.22 1.96 17.49
N ASP A 358 78.07 1.17 16.84
CA ASP A 358 79.33 1.59 16.18
C ASP A 358 80.45 2.11 17.11
N HIS A 359 80.29 2.06 18.44
CA HIS A 359 81.34 2.48 19.39
C HIS A 359 82.17 1.29 19.94
N ALA A 360 83.43 1.55 20.28
CA ALA A 360 84.38 0.49 20.67
C ALA A 360 84.11 -0.18 22.05
N CYS A 361 83.12 0.30 22.82
CA CYS A 361 82.61 -0.34 24.05
C CYS A 361 81.12 -0.67 23.98
N ASP A 362 80.57 -0.73 22.77
CA ASP A 362 79.25 -1.29 22.50
C ASP A 362 79.22 -2.78 22.89
N GLY A 363 78.11 -3.22 23.47
CA GLY A 363 77.91 -4.60 23.90
C GLY A 363 76.92 -5.32 23.02
N VAL A 364 76.10 -6.20 23.63
CA VAL A 364 74.96 -6.80 22.94
C VAL A 364 73.71 -6.19 23.55
N ASP A 365 72.97 -5.43 22.75
CA ASP A 365 71.81 -4.70 23.23
C ASP A 365 70.55 -5.54 23.08
N TYR A 366 69.60 -5.36 23.99
CA TYR A 366 68.33 -6.10 23.98
C TYR A 366 67.13 -5.18 24.12
N CYS A 367 66.03 -5.57 23.48
CA CYS A 367 64.76 -4.85 23.59
C CYS A 367 64.19 -4.90 25.02
N ASP A 368 63.41 -3.91 25.42
CA ASP A 368 62.75 -3.87 26.73
C ASP A 368 61.36 -4.53 26.77
N GLY A 369 60.85 -5.03 25.63
CA GLY A 369 59.47 -5.53 25.52
C GLY A 369 58.40 -4.44 25.52
N SER A 370 58.81 -3.17 25.38
CA SER A 370 57.96 -1.98 25.21
C SER A 370 58.40 -1.11 24.01
N GLY A 371 59.10 -1.72 23.05
CA GLY A 371 59.49 -1.10 21.77
C GLY A 371 60.77 -0.29 21.82
N LYS A 372 61.58 -0.40 22.88
CA LYS A 372 62.85 0.33 22.99
C LYS A 372 64.04 -0.62 23.09
N CYS A 373 65.09 -0.33 22.32
CA CYS A 373 66.40 -0.94 22.52
C CYS A 373 67.06 -0.42 23.82
N VAL A 374 67.70 -1.31 24.58
CA VAL A 374 68.41 -0.99 25.82
C VAL A 374 69.90 -1.30 25.64
N ASP A 375 70.68 -0.23 25.62
CA ASP A 375 72.14 -0.26 25.46
C ASP A 375 72.81 -1.03 26.62
N THR A 376 73.66 -2.00 26.29
CA THR A 376 74.51 -2.74 27.22
C THR A 376 75.96 -2.32 27.01
N ILE A 377 76.46 -1.41 27.83
CA ILE A 377 77.86 -0.98 27.72
C ILE A 377 78.79 -2.09 28.22
N ALA A 378 79.73 -2.50 27.36
CA ALA A 378 80.74 -3.48 27.70
C ALA A 378 81.55 -3.03 28.93
N LYS A 379 82.01 -3.99 29.74
CA LYS A 379 82.84 -3.71 30.92
C LYS A 379 84.02 -4.67 30.98
N ASP A 380 85.20 -4.12 31.28
CA ASP A 380 86.46 -4.85 31.37
C ASP A 380 86.89 -5.51 30.02
N THR A 381 86.17 -5.19 28.92
CA THR A 381 86.51 -5.50 27.52
C THR A 381 87.58 -4.55 26.98
N LEU A 382 88.55 -5.06 26.22
CA LEU A 382 89.59 -4.26 25.57
C LEU A 382 89.00 -3.49 24.37
N CYS A 383 88.97 -2.16 24.45
CA CYS A 383 88.46 -1.29 23.37
C CYS A 383 89.54 -0.57 22.56
N HIS A 384 90.76 -0.49 23.10
CA HIS A 384 91.93 0.04 22.42
C HIS A 384 93.14 -0.78 22.84
N ALA A 385 93.77 -1.46 21.89
CA ALA A 385 95.03 -2.17 22.13
C ALA A 385 96.19 -1.17 22.09
N ALA A 386 97.15 -1.30 23.00
CA ALA A 386 98.35 -0.46 22.97
C ALA A 386 99.15 -0.69 21.67
N GLU A 387 99.31 0.36 20.85
CA GLU A 387 100.06 0.27 19.59
C GLU A 387 101.59 0.26 19.82
N ASP A 388 102.06 0.86 20.91
CA ASP A 388 103.48 0.93 21.27
C ASP A 388 103.72 0.86 22.81
N LEU A 389 104.97 1.09 23.24
CA LEU A 389 105.36 1.10 24.67
C LEU A 389 104.91 2.36 25.43
N CYS A 390 104.42 3.37 24.71
CA CYS A 390 103.98 4.67 25.22
C CYS A 390 102.47 4.74 25.38
N ASP A 391 101.76 3.86 24.70
CA ASP A 391 100.33 3.65 24.76
C ASP A 391 99.95 2.66 25.89
N THR A 392 98.68 2.69 26.29
CA THR A 392 98.11 1.74 27.26
C THR A 392 96.84 1.14 26.72
N SER A 393 96.73 -0.18 26.84
CA SER A 393 95.48 -0.88 26.62
C SER A 393 94.36 -0.24 27.44
N ARG A 394 93.31 0.23 26.76
CA ARG A 394 92.13 0.83 27.42
C ARG A 394 90.99 -0.17 27.41
N PHE A 395 90.28 -0.20 28.52
CA PHE A 395 89.18 -1.11 28.77
C PHE A 395 87.89 -0.35 29.00
N CYS A 396 86.78 -0.95 28.58
CA CYS A 396 85.45 -0.39 28.75
C CYS A 396 85.07 -0.34 30.23
N ASN A 397 84.47 0.77 30.67
CA ASN A 397 84.16 1.01 32.07
C ASN A 397 82.72 0.60 32.48
N GLY A 398 81.90 0.12 31.53
CA GLY A 398 80.48 -0.17 31.76
C GLY A 398 79.59 1.06 31.92
N VAL A 399 80.05 2.26 31.53
CA VAL A 399 79.32 3.53 31.69
C VAL A 399 79.17 4.30 30.38
N HIS A 400 80.19 4.30 29.51
CA HIS A 400 80.15 4.96 28.21
C HIS A 400 80.50 3.98 27.08
N ALA A 401 79.73 4.03 25.98
CA ALA A 401 79.99 3.23 24.76
C ALA A 401 81.32 3.58 24.08
N TRP A 402 81.86 4.77 24.37
CA TRP A 402 83.08 5.29 23.79
C TRP A 402 84.27 4.76 24.59
N CYS A 403 85.32 4.27 23.92
CA CYS A 403 86.52 3.79 24.61
C CYS A 403 87.10 4.93 25.47
N PRO A 404 87.25 4.76 26.80
CA PRO A 404 87.59 5.87 27.69
C PRO A 404 88.88 6.59 27.26
N HIS A 405 88.78 7.88 26.97
CA HIS A 405 89.97 8.70 26.82
C HIS A 405 90.51 9.02 28.21
N ASN A 406 91.82 8.81 28.41
CA ASN A 406 92.48 9.35 29.58
C ASN A 406 92.45 10.88 29.46
N ASN A 407 91.95 11.57 30.49
CA ASN A 407 92.00 13.04 30.59
C ASN A 407 93.45 13.60 30.73
N GLU A 408 94.47 12.83 30.31
CA GLU A 408 95.85 13.27 30.14
C GLU A 408 96.09 13.92 28.77
N ASP A 409 95.13 13.86 27.85
CA ASP A 409 95.03 14.78 26.69
C ASP A 409 94.62 16.20 27.14
N ALA A 410 95.39 16.75 28.08
CA ALA A 410 95.38 18.18 28.32
C ALA A 410 95.81 18.87 27.02
N HIS A 411 95.01 19.83 26.54
CA HIS A 411 95.43 20.77 25.50
C HIS A 411 96.69 21.52 25.96
N TYR A 412 97.86 20.99 25.62
CA TYR A 412 99.16 21.57 25.90
C TYR A 412 99.80 21.94 24.57
N GLY A 413 99.88 23.25 24.29
CA GLY A 413 100.03 23.76 22.93
C GLY A 413 101.34 23.38 22.25
N ASP A 414 101.22 23.01 20.97
CA ASP A 414 102.07 23.28 19.80
C ASP A 414 103.61 23.19 19.92
N ASP A 415 104.15 22.56 20.96
CA ASP A 415 105.61 22.40 21.13
C ASP A 415 105.99 20.91 21.07
N TYR A 416 106.26 20.43 19.85
CA TYR A 416 106.58 19.03 19.50
C TYR A 416 107.67 18.39 20.39
N ALA A 417 108.59 19.20 20.93
CA ALA A 417 109.65 18.71 21.83
C ALA A 417 109.12 18.26 23.20
N SER A 418 108.07 18.91 23.72
CA SER A 418 107.53 18.64 25.05
C SER A 418 106.71 17.34 25.09
N ALA A 419 105.88 17.10 24.07
CA ALA A 419 105.13 15.85 23.91
C ALA A 419 106.05 14.63 23.76
N PHE A 420 107.13 14.76 22.97
CA PHE A 420 108.09 13.67 22.76
C PHE A 420 108.88 13.34 24.03
N ALA A 421 109.32 14.35 24.78
CA ALA A 421 110.04 14.15 26.04
C ALA A 421 109.14 13.57 27.16
N TYR A 422 107.86 13.96 27.21
CA TYR A 422 106.91 13.44 28.19
C TYR A 422 106.55 11.98 27.90
N LYS A 423 106.20 11.64 26.64
CA LYS A 423 106.03 10.24 26.22
C LYS A 423 107.29 9.45 26.56
N ALA A 424 108.47 9.83 26.05
CA ALA A 424 109.72 9.07 26.26
C ALA A 424 110.02 8.75 27.75
N ARG A 425 109.69 9.63 28.69
CA ARG A 425 109.80 9.36 30.14
C ARG A 425 108.77 8.35 30.64
N GLN A 426 107.50 8.45 30.23
CA GLN A 426 106.48 7.48 30.63
C GLN A 426 106.75 6.07 30.05
N CYS A 427 107.17 5.94 28.78
CA CYS A 427 107.41 4.63 28.15
C CYS A 427 108.64 3.92 28.75
N SER A 428 109.70 4.66 29.07
CA SER A 428 110.93 4.08 29.65
C SER A 428 110.75 3.58 31.10
N ALA A 429 109.86 4.21 31.88
CA ALA A 429 109.46 3.73 33.20
C ALA A 429 108.64 2.42 33.17
N LYS A 430 107.76 2.24 32.16
CA LYS A 430 106.99 0.99 31.99
C LYS A 430 107.84 -0.15 31.41
N ALA A 431 108.77 0.15 30.50
CA ALA A 431 109.72 -0.83 29.98
C ALA A 431 110.56 -1.45 31.11
N THR A 432 111.05 -0.65 32.05
CA THR A 432 111.83 -1.14 33.20
C THR A 432 111.01 -2.01 34.16
N GLN A 433 109.73 -1.72 34.40
CA GLN A 433 108.88 -2.58 35.24
C GLN A 433 108.66 -3.99 34.66
N LYS A 434 108.44 -4.13 33.34
CA LYS A 434 108.21 -5.45 32.71
C LYS A 434 109.45 -6.37 32.78
N PHE A 435 110.66 -5.80 32.81
CA PHE A 435 111.89 -6.58 32.96
C PHE A 435 112.16 -7.08 34.39
N VAL A 436 111.54 -6.48 35.42
CA VAL A 436 111.75 -6.88 36.82
C VAL A 436 110.95 -8.15 37.18
N SER A 437 109.79 -8.38 36.57
CA SER A 437 108.91 -9.52 36.92
C SER A 437 109.38 -10.90 36.46
N VAL A 438 110.55 -11.01 35.82
CA VAL A 438 111.09 -12.28 35.27
C VAL A 438 112.10 -12.94 36.23
N TYR A 439 112.47 -12.27 37.34
CA TYR A 439 113.48 -12.76 38.28
C TYR A 439 112.94 -12.94 39.71
N ASP A 440 112.14 -14.00 39.91
CA ASP A 440 111.97 -14.59 41.23
C ASP A 440 111.90 -16.12 41.13
N ALA A 441 113.08 -16.75 41.11
CA ALA A 441 113.26 -18.20 41.09
C ALA A 441 114.44 -18.59 42.00
N PRO A 442 114.26 -19.51 42.97
CA PRO A 442 115.27 -19.80 43.97
C PRO A 442 116.36 -20.76 43.44
N GLY A 443 117.40 -20.18 42.83
CA GLY A 443 118.56 -20.93 42.32
C GLY A 443 119.71 -20.00 41.98
N GLY A 444 120.49 -19.60 42.99
CA GLY A 444 121.34 -18.42 42.91
C GLY A 444 122.53 -18.50 41.95
N GLN A 445 122.50 -17.69 40.89
CA GLN A 445 123.67 -16.99 40.35
C GLN A 445 123.29 -15.56 39.97
N ALA A 446 123.85 -14.57 40.67
CA ALA A 446 123.57 -13.17 40.41
C ALA A 446 124.47 -12.64 39.28
N ALA A 447 123.87 -12.31 38.13
CA ALA A 447 124.51 -11.58 37.04
C ALA A 447 123.89 -10.17 36.93
N LEU A 448 124.60 -9.16 37.45
CA LEU A 448 124.16 -7.76 37.42
C LEU A 448 124.31 -7.19 36.00
N LEU A 449 123.22 -7.18 35.22
CA LEU A 449 123.22 -6.72 33.82
C LEU A 449 122.72 -5.27 33.71
N LEU A 450 123.61 -4.31 34.02
CA LEU A 450 123.37 -2.89 33.82
C LEU A 450 123.46 -2.52 32.32
N VAL A 451 122.32 -2.56 31.62
CA VAL A 451 122.22 -2.07 30.24
C VAL A 451 121.96 -0.57 30.23
N ALA A 452 123.03 0.22 30.16
CA ALA A 452 122.92 1.65 29.87
C ALA A 452 122.68 1.85 28.37
N VAL A 453 121.41 2.05 27.96
CA VAL A 453 121.06 2.34 26.57
C VAL A 453 121.30 3.83 26.27
N ALA A 454 122.50 4.16 25.79
CA ALA A 454 122.76 5.41 25.11
C ALA A 454 122.55 5.21 23.59
N MET A 455 121.39 5.61 23.07
CA MET A 455 121.13 5.60 21.62
C MET A 455 121.46 6.96 21.00
N VAL A 456 122.61 7.03 20.32
CA VAL A 456 122.83 7.96 19.20
C VAL A 456 123.25 7.12 18.00
N GLY A 457 122.42 7.14 16.95
CA GLY A 457 122.78 6.78 15.57
C GLY A 457 123.57 5.49 15.34
N ALA A 458 122.85 4.39 15.10
CA ALA A 458 123.26 3.25 14.25
C ALA A 458 124.70 2.69 14.36
N VAL A 459 124.84 1.54 15.03
CA VAL A 459 125.45 0.29 14.48
C VAL A 459 125.34 -0.79 15.56
N ALA A 460 125.01 -2.02 15.16
CA ALA A 460 124.89 -3.16 16.08
C ALA A 460 126.25 -3.67 16.55
N ALA A 461 126.37 -4.03 17.82
CA ALA A 461 127.52 -4.74 18.39
C ALA A 461 127.05 -6.01 19.10
N ILE A 462 127.28 -7.16 18.47
CA ILE A 462 127.10 -8.48 19.09
C ILE A 462 128.34 -8.75 19.96
N VAL A 463 128.14 -9.08 21.23
CA VAL A 463 129.21 -9.60 22.11
C VAL A 463 128.79 -10.97 22.63
N ALA A 464 129.52 -12.00 22.21
CA ALA A 464 129.42 -13.37 22.71
C ALA A 464 130.57 -13.66 23.69
N VAL A 465 130.76 -14.96 24.04
CA VAL A 465 131.84 -15.55 24.90
C VAL A 465 131.47 -15.61 26.39
N SER A 466 131.60 -16.74 27.11
CA SER A 466 131.72 -18.17 26.73
C SER A 466 131.39 -19.05 27.95
N VAL A 467 131.02 -20.32 27.73
CA VAL A 467 130.80 -21.30 28.80
C VAL A 467 132.04 -22.16 28.99
N SER A 468 132.48 -22.33 30.24
CA SER A 468 133.53 -23.30 30.61
C SER A 468 133.00 -24.27 31.66
N LYS A 469 133.20 -25.57 31.44
CA LYS A 469 132.60 -26.67 32.19
C LYS A 469 133.69 -27.41 32.98
N LYS A 470 133.39 -27.87 34.19
CA LYS A 470 134.27 -28.77 34.96
C LYS A 470 133.44 -29.87 35.63
N ASP A 471 134.04 -31.05 35.74
CA ASP A 471 133.35 -32.33 35.94
C ASP A 471 132.85 -32.60 37.37
N GLY A 472 131.89 -33.53 37.50
CA GLY A 472 131.17 -33.87 38.75
C GLY A 472 131.90 -34.89 39.66
N PRO A 473 131.22 -35.83 40.36
CA PRO A 473 129.78 -36.17 40.37
C PRO A 473 129.14 -36.39 41.77
N SER A 474 127.80 -36.50 41.87
CA SER A 474 127.10 -37.62 42.56
C SER A 474 125.56 -37.51 42.60
N VAL A 475 124.91 -38.48 41.93
CA VAL A 475 123.80 -39.39 42.31
C VAL A 475 122.58 -38.90 43.16
N ILE A 476 121.41 -39.47 42.77
CA ILE A 476 120.10 -39.68 43.47
C ILE A 476 118.97 -38.71 43.04
N SER A 477 117.70 -39.12 42.81
CA SER A 477 117.11 -40.37 42.24
C SER A 477 115.57 -40.21 42.08
N MET A 478 114.95 -40.78 41.03
CA MET A 478 113.49 -41.08 40.90
C MET A 478 112.52 -39.86 40.93
N GLU A 479 111.29 -39.87 40.39
CA GLU A 479 110.55 -40.76 39.47
C GLU A 479 109.39 -39.97 38.80
N ASP A 480 108.97 -40.44 37.62
CA ASP A 480 107.68 -40.37 36.89
C ASP A 480 106.52 -39.43 37.30
N GLY A 481 105.74 -38.99 36.29
CA GLY A 481 104.41 -38.39 36.54
C GLY A 481 103.68 -37.69 35.38
N TYR A 482 103.49 -38.31 34.22
CA TYR A 482 102.46 -37.88 33.26
C TYR A 482 101.13 -38.58 33.55
N VAL A 483 99.98 -37.89 33.40
CA VAL A 483 98.75 -38.35 32.70
C VAL A 483 97.66 -37.24 32.74
N PRO A 484 96.86 -37.04 31.68
CA PRO A 484 95.89 -35.94 31.58
C PRO A 484 94.44 -36.37 31.88
N LEU A 485 93.51 -35.41 31.88
CA LEU A 485 92.07 -35.68 31.77
C LEU A 485 91.37 -34.79 30.73
N THR A 486 90.67 -35.47 29.84
CA THR A 486 89.53 -35.04 29.02
C THR A 486 88.25 -34.97 29.93
N GLN A 487 87.01 -34.60 29.54
CA GLN A 487 86.35 -34.44 28.24
C GLN A 487 84.98 -33.70 28.40
N ASP A 488 84.55 -32.96 27.37
CA ASP A 488 83.19 -32.80 26.77
C ASP A 488 81.84 -32.57 27.53
N MET A 489 80.97 -31.85 26.80
CA MET A 489 79.49 -31.72 26.86
C MET A 489 78.87 -30.94 28.03
N HIS A 490 78.09 -29.88 27.79
CA HIS A 490 76.91 -29.90 26.91
C HIS A 490 76.60 -28.58 26.16
#